data_AF-A0AB36LYW0-F1
#
_entry.id   AF-A0AB36LYW0-F1
#
_cell.length_a   1.000
_cell.length_b   1.000
_cell.length_c   1.000
_cell.angle_alpha   90.00
_cell.angle_beta   90.00
_cell.angle_gamma   90.00
#
_symmetry.space_group_name_H-M   'P 1'
#
loop_
_entity.id
_entity.type
_entity.pdbx_description
1 polymer ?
#
loop_
_entity_poly.entity_id
_entity_poly.type
_entity_poly.pdbx_seq_one_letter_code
_entity_poly.pdbx_strand_id
1 'polypeptide(L)'
;MKQITPYEVIDGQLKGARQVPSPNFNQRPAGTEIQMIVVHNISLPPSQFGGGYIEQFFQNKLDWSVHPYFQTIEGMQVSTHLLILRTGEVLQFVNFNDRAWHAGRSSYLAKVECNDYSIGIELEGSDDLPFEEIQYDVLTDVVRAIRQAYPEIKNHIAGHSDIAPGRKTDPGPYFKWQHFRQLLTQKKT
;
A
#
# COMPACT_ATOMS: atom_id res chain seq x y z
N MET A 1 18.43 19.27 -11.73
CA MET A 1 17.41 18.85 -12.70
C MET A 1 16.35 18.08 -11.92
N LYS A 2 15.07 18.42 -12.02
CA LYS A 2 13.99 17.66 -11.34
C LYS A 2 13.96 16.26 -11.95
N GLN A 3 14.09 15.24 -11.10
CA GLN A 3 13.94 13.85 -11.50
C GLN A 3 12.50 13.66 -11.99
N ILE A 4 12.31 13.33 -13.26
CA ILE A 4 10.97 13.08 -13.83
C ILE A 4 10.58 11.67 -13.39
N THR A 5 9.82 11.55 -12.31
CA THR A 5 9.11 10.31 -11.97
C THR A 5 7.90 10.18 -12.91
N PRO A 6 7.54 8.96 -13.37
CA PRO A 6 6.32 8.77 -14.16
C PRO A 6 5.05 9.06 -13.35
N TYR A 7 5.19 9.20 -12.03
CA TYR A 7 4.13 9.50 -11.10
C TYR A 7 4.23 10.93 -10.56
N GLU A 8 3.07 11.56 -10.41
CA GLU A 8 2.88 12.84 -9.73
C GLU A 8 1.62 12.75 -8.88
N VAL A 9 1.63 13.34 -7.68
CA VAL A 9 0.43 13.45 -6.86
C VAL A 9 -0.22 14.81 -7.07
N ILE A 10 -1.47 14.82 -7.52
CA ILE A 10 -2.29 16.03 -7.70
C ILE A 10 -3.60 15.82 -6.97
N ASP A 11 -3.90 16.68 -5.99
CA ASP A 11 -5.10 16.61 -5.15
C ASP A 11 -5.34 15.21 -4.55
N GLY A 12 -4.25 14.55 -4.15
CA GLY A 12 -4.24 13.20 -3.56
C GLY A 12 -4.50 12.05 -4.54
N GLN A 13 -4.64 12.32 -5.84
CA GLN A 13 -4.59 11.30 -6.89
C GLN A 13 -3.18 11.13 -7.42
N LEU A 14 -2.75 9.88 -7.59
CA LEU A 14 -1.50 9.51 -8.23
C LEU A 14 -1.70 9.45 -9.75
N LYS A 15 -1.25 10.48 -10.47
CA LYS A 15 -1.20 10.47 -11.93
C LYS A 15 -0.23 9.39 -12.40
N GLY A 16 -0.64 8.60 -13.38
CA GLY A 16 0.07 7.40 -13.84
C GLY A 16 -0.46 6.09 -13.25
N ALA A 17 -1.26 6.13 -12.18
CA ALA A 17 -1.95 4.94 -11.65
C ALA A 17 -3.36 4.80 -12.24
N ARG A 18 -3.80 3.55 -12.45
CA ARG A 18 -5.18 3.24 -12.82
C ARG A 18 -6.09 3.51 -11.62
N GLN A 19 -7.11 4.33 -11.81
CA GLN A 19 -8.04 4.71 -10.75
C GLN A 19 -9.15 3.66 -10.62
N VAL A 20 -9.29 3.10 -9.43
CA VAL A 20 -10.20 1.98 -9.13
C VAL A 20 -10.88 2.23 -7.79
N PRO A 21 -11.90 3.11 -7.73
CA PRO A 21 -12.43 3.59 -6.46
C PRO A 21 -12.95 2.45 -5.57
N SER A 22 -12.54 2.46 -4.30
CA SER A 22 -13.10 1.64 -3.23
C SER A 22 -14.16 2.43 -2.47
N PRO A 23 -15.27 1.82 -2.04
CA PRO A 23 -16.23 2.44 -1.13
C PRO A 23 -15.73 2.50 0.33
N ASN A 24 -14.65 1.77 0.67
CA ASN A 24 -14.19 1.57 2.04
C ASN A 24 -13.18 2.66 2.43
N PHE A 25 -13.65 3.87 2.67
CA PHE A 25 -12.81 4.95 3.19
C PHE A 25 -13.65 5.95 3.98
N ASN A 26 -12.98 6.84 4.71
CA ASN A 26 -13.63 7.99 5.32
C ASN A 26 -12.65 9.16 5.43
N GLN A 27 -13.08 10.29 5.97
CA GLN A 27 -12.19 11.43 6.19
C GLN A 27 -11.17 11.14 7.30
N ARG A 28 -9.92 11.60 7.09
CA ARG A 28 -8.92 11.65 8.17
C ARG A 28 -9.41 12.59 9.28
N PRO A 29 -9.00 12.39 10.56
CA PRO A 29 -9.33 13.34 11.61
C PRO A 29 -8.84 14.76 11.27
N ALA A 30 -9.61 15.77 11.63
CA ALA A 30 -9.30 17.17 11.29
C ALA A 30 -7.89 17.57 11.76
N GLY A 31 -7.13 18.24 10.90
CA GLY A 31 -5.77 18.69 11.19
C GLY A 31 -4.72 17.56 11.19
N THR A 32 -5.07 16.34 10.78
CA THR A 32 -4.10 15.25 10.66
C THR A 32 -3.25 15.41 9.41
N GLU A 33 -1.94 15.52 9.60
CA GLU A 33 -0.98 15.45 8.50
C GLU A 33 -0.67 13.99 8.16
N ILE A 34 -0.43 13.75 6.87
CA ILE A 34 0.07 12.46 6.39
C ILE A 34 1.57 12.39 6.66
N GLN A 35 1.96 11.47 7.52
CA GLN A 35 3.30 11.41 8.12
C GLN A 35 3.98 10.05 7.92
N MET A 36 3.32 9.09 7.27
CA MET A 36 3.83 7.72 7.20
C MET A 36 3.38 6.99 5.93
N ILE A 37 4.22 6.05 5.46
CA ILE A 37 3.83 5.00 4.52
C ILE A 37 3.91 3.65 5.23
N VAL A 38 2.88 2.83 5.05
CA VAL A 38 2.87 1.44 5.51
C VAL A 38 2.91 0.53 4.29
N VAL A 39 3.95 -0.31 4.22
CA VAL A 39 4.11 -1.32 3.17
C VAL A 39 3.45 -2.61 3.62
N HIS A 40 2.64 -3.16 2.74
CA HIS A 40 1.87 -4.38 2.93
C HIS A 40 2.16 -5.38 1.81
N ASN A 41 1.72 -6.61 2.00
CA ASN A 41 1.53 -7.54 0.90
C ASN A 41 0.16 -8.20 0.97
N ILE A 42 -0.32 -8.61 -0.19
CA ILE A 42 -1.57 -9.35 -0.31
C ILE A 42 -1.54 -10.25 -1.54
N SER A 43 -2.15 -11.42 -1.42
CA SER A 43 -2.46 -12.32 -2.52
C SER A 43 -3.81 -12.97 -2.26
N LEU A 44 -4.64 -13.01 -3.29
CA LEU A 44 -5.96 -13.63 -3.23
C LEU A 44 -6.14 -14.51 -4.47
N PRO A 45 -6.33 -15.84 -4.31
CA PRO A 45 -6.10 -16.62 -3.08
C PRO A 45 -4.66 -16.51 -2.54
N PRO A 46 -4.37 -16.97 -1.30
CA PRO A 46 -3.04 -16.85 -0.72
C PRO A 46 -1.95 -17.44 -1.63
N SER A 47 -0.88 -16.67 -1.83
CA SER A 47 0.26 -16.98 -2.71
C SER A 47 -0.11 -17.27 -4.17
N GLN A 48 -1.26 -16.79 -4.64
CA GLN A 48 -1.67 -16.79 -6.05
C GLN A 48 -1.84 -15.34 -6.55
N PHE A 49 -1.48 -15.10 -7.81
CA PHE A 49 -1.33 -13.74 -8.36
C PHE A 49 -2.05 -13.59 -9.70
N GLY A 50 -2.37 -12.36 -10.10
CA GLY A 50 -2.90 -12.01 -11.42
C GLY A 50 -4.38 -12.31 -11.66
N GLY A 51 -5.12 -12.77 -10.65
CA GLY A 51 -6.53 -13.16 -10.79
C GLY A 51 -7.54 -12.01 -10.68
N GLY A 52 -7.09 -10.77 -10.42
CA GLY A 52 -7.99 -9.61 -10.23
C GLY A 52 -8.80 -9.64 -8.92
N TYR A 53 -8.63 -10.67 -8.09
CA TYR A 53 -9.39 -10.84 -6.85
C TYR A 53 -9.07 -9.78 -5.78
N ILE A 54 -7.83 -9.28 -5.73
CA ILE A 54 -7.44 -8.20 -4.81
C ILE A 54 -8.21 -6.91 -5.13
N GLU A 55 -8.33 -6.59 -6.43
CA GLU A 55 -9.10 -5.44 -6.89
C GLU A 55 -10.57 -5.57 -6.48
N GLN A 56 -11.17 -6.74 -6.74
CA GLN A 56 -12.55 -7.02 -6.37
C GLN A 56 -12.76 -6.96 -4.85
N PHE A 57 -11.81 -7.48 -4.06
CA PHE A 57 -11.86 -7.48 -2.60
C PHE A 57 -11.93 -6.06 -2.05
N PHE A 58 -11.03 -5.17 -2.47
CA PHE A 58 -11.04 -3.77 -2.02
C PHE A 58 -12.25 -2.98 -2.55
N GLN A 59 -12.93 -3.46 -3.58
CA GLN A 59 -14.18 -2.86 -4.08
C GLN A 59 -15.47 -3.43 -3.44
N ASN A 60 -15.37 -4.39 -2.52
CA ASN A 60 -16.50 -5.18 -2.00
C ASN A 60 -17.28 -5.94 -3.10
N LYS A 61 -16.56 -6.43 -4.11
CA LYS A 61 -17.11 -7.17 -5.27
C LYS A 61 -16.58 -8.60 -5.39
N LEU A 62 -15.77 -9.06 -4.44
CA LEU A 62 -15.21 -10.41 -4.49
C LEU A 62 -16.32 -11.45 -4.37
N ASP A 63 -16.39 -12.38 -5.32
CA ASP A 63 -17.28 -13.52 -5.23
C ASP A 63 -16.70 -14.55 -4.24
N TRP A 64 -17.32 -14.63 -3.06
CA TRP A 64 -16.89 -15.49 -1.95
C TRP A 64 -16.96 -16.98 -2.27
N SER A 65 -17.76 -17.38 -3.28
CA SER A 65 -17.94 -18.78 -3.65
C SER A 65 -16.77 -19.35 -4.47
N VAL A 66 -15.93 -18.49 -5.04
CA VAL A 66 -14.85 -18.88 -5.97
C VAL A 66 -13.72 -19.65 -5.29
N HIS A 67 -13.45 -19.39 -4.01
CA HIS A 67 -12.36 -20.04 -3.29
C HIS A 67 -12.66 -20.18 -1.79
N PRO A 68 -12.34 -21.32 -1.13
CA PRO A 68 -12.62 -21.51 0.30
C PRO A 68 -12.02 -20.43 1.21
N TYR A 69 -10.83 -19.92 0.86
CA TYR A 69 -10.22 -18.81 1.60
C TYR A 69 -11.08 -17.54 1.60
N PHE A 70 -11.79 -17.25 0.50
CA PHE A 70 -12.60 -16.03 0.41
C PHE A 70 -13.75 -16.02 1.41
N GLN A 71 -14.29 -17.20 1.76
CA GLN A 71 -15.30 -17.34 2.82
C GLN A 71 -14.76 -16.93 4.19
N THR A 72 -13.45 -17.07 4.45
CA THR A 72 -12.84 -16.69 5.73
C THR A 72 -12.70 -15.17 5.91
N ILE A 73 -12.81 -14.42 4.81
CA ILE A 73 -12.73 -12.96 4.75
C ILE A 73 -14.04 -12.34 4.25
N GLU A 74 -15.11 -13.13 4.18
CA GLU A 74 -16.43 -12.69 3.70
C GLU A 74 -16.96 -11.54 4.57
N GLY A 75 -17.48 -10.51 3.90
CA GLY A 75 -18.04 -9.32 4.55
C GLY A 75 -17.01 -8.38 5.18
N MET A 76 -15.71 -8.69 5.12
CA MET A 76 -14.68 -7.74 5.54
C MET A 76 -14.71 -6.48 4.67
N GLN A 77 -14.72 -5.33 5.31
CA GLN A 77 -14.62 -4.02 4.65
C GLN A 77 -13.25 -3.44 4.95
N VAL A 78 -12.35 -3.54 3.97
CA VAL A 78 -10.99 -3.03 4.05
C VAL A 78 -10.61 -2.39 2.71
N SER A 79 -9.57 -1.56 2.75
CA SER A 79 -9.02 -0.92 1.55
C SER A 79 -7.56 -0.56 1.79
N THR A 80 -6.89 -0.22 0.70
CA THR A 80 -5.56 0.40 0.70
C THR A 80 -5.61 1.66 -0.15
N HIS A 81 -4.57 2.48 -0.14
CA HIS A 81 -4.50 3.57 -1.12
C HIS A 81 -4.04 3.02 -2.47
N LEU A 82 -2.99 2.20 -2.47
CA LEU A 82 -2.40 1.64 -3.69
C LEU A 82 -2.23 0.13 -3.63
N LEU A 83 -2.33 -0.50 -4.80
CA LEU A 83 -1.83 -1.85 -5.07
C LEU A 83 -0.81 -1.78 -6.21
N ILE A 84 0.34 -2.43 -6.03
CA ILE A 84 1.32 -2.63 -7.09
C ILE A 84 1.33 -4.12 -7.44
N LEU A 85 0.80 -4.45 -8.62
CA LEU A 85 0.75 -5.82 -9.13
C LEU A 85 2.16 -6.34 -9.42
N ARG A 86 2.30 -7.66 -9.58
CA ARG A 86 3.59 -8.27 -9.95
C ARG A 86 4.13 -7.76 -11.30
N THR A 87 3.24 -7.33 -12.19
CA THR A 87 3.57 -6.70 -13.47
C THR A 87 4.16 -5.29 -13.34
N GLY A 88 4.08 -4.68 -12.15
CA GLY A 88 4.43 -3.27 -11.91
C GLY A 88 3.27 -2.30 -12.16
N GLU A 89 2.10 -2.77 -12.59
CA GLU A 89 0.92 -1.90 -12.70
C GLU A 89 0.50 -1.36 -11.32
N VAL A 90 0.21 -0.07 -11.26
CA VAL A 90 -0.25 0.61 -10.04
C VAL A 90 -1.74 0.92 -10.15
N LEU A 91 -2.51 0.43 -9.18
CA LEU A 91 -3.91 0.75 -8.99
C LEU A 91 -4.04 1.68 -7.79
N GLN A 92 -4.89 2.69 -7.88
CA GLN A 92 -5.27 3.54 -6.75
C GLN A 92 -6.74 3.34 -6.39
N PHE A 93 -6.99 2.99 -5.13
CA PHE A 93 -8.34 2.72 -4.61
C PHE A 93 -8.93 3.86 -3.80
N VAL A 94 -8.09 4.55 -3.03
CA VAL A 94 -8.48 5.63 -2.13
C VAL A 94 -7.59 6.83 -2.40
N ASN A 95 -8.19 8.02 -2.43
CA ASN A 95 -7.45 9.27 -2.54
C ASN A 95 -6.52 9.41 -1.32
N PHE A 96 -5.27 9.82 -1.50
CA PHE A 96 -4.32 9.92 -0.38
C PHE A 96 -4.79 10.86 0.74
N ASN A 97 -5.56 11.90 0.41
CA ASN A 97 -6.12 12.83 1.38
C ASN A 97 -7.22 12.19 2.26
N ASP A 98 -7.82 11.10 1.79
CA ASP A 98 -8.79 10.32 2.55
C ASP A 98 -8.11 9.23 3.37
N ARG A 99 -8.85 8.65 4.31
CA ARG A 99 -8.40 7.56 5.18
C ARG A 99 -8.84 6.21 4.61
N ALA A 100 -7.90 5.45 4.04
CA ALA A 100 -8.10 4.03 3.73
C ALA A 100 -8.08 3.17 5.01
N TRP A 101 -8.59 1.94 4.94
CA TRP A 101 -8.73 1.02 6.07
C TRP A 101 -7.78 -0.18 5.96
N HIS A 102 -6.47 0.06 6.09
CA HIS A 102 -5.43 -0.94 5.82
C HIS A 102 -4.69 -1.44 7.07
N ALA A 103 -4.47 -0.57 8.06
CA ALA A 103 -3.61 -0.88 9.21
C ALA A 103 -4.34 -1.60 10.36
N GLY A 104 -5.66 -1.43 10.48
CA GLY A 104 -6.42 -1.82 11.68
C GLY A 104 -5.83 -1.23 12.97
N ARG A 105 -6.04 -1.92 14.11
CA ARG A 105 -5.44 -1.52 15.40
C ARG A 105 -3.91 -1.59 15.33
N SER A 106 -3.25 -0.44 15.44
CA SER A 106 -1.83 -0.28 15.15
C SER A 106 -1.23 0.91 15.91
N SER A 107 0.10 0.92 16.08
CA SER A 107 0.84 2.04 16.67
C SER A 107 2.22 2.18 16.04
N TYR A 108 2.64 3.41 15.74
CA TYR A 108 3.98 3.73 15.26
C TYR A 108 4.58 4.85 16.10
N LEU A 109 5.75 4.61 16.70
CA LEU A 109 6.40 5.54 17.63
C LEU A 109 5.44 6.02 18.74
N ALA A 110 4.68 5.08 19.32
CA ALA A 110 3.64 5.29 20.33
C ALA A 110 2.40 6.10 19.88
N LYS A 111 2.33 6.57 18.63
CA LYS A 111 1.13 7.16 18.05
C LYS A 111 0.21 6.04 17.55
N VAL A 112 -0.99 5.94 18.10
CA VAL A 112 -1.98 4.91 17.75
C VAL A 112 -2.78 5.28 16.50
N GLU A 113 -3.51 4.30 15.95
CA GLU A 113 -4.43 4.46 14.81
C GLU A 113 -3.72 4.91 13.52
N CYS A 114 -2.80 4.07 13.02
CA CYS A 114 -1.95 4.44 11.89
C CYS A 114 -2.73 4.80 10.61
N ASN A 115 -3.97 4.30 10.41
CA ASN A 115 -4.81 4.71 9.29
C ASN A 115 -4.96 6.24 9.22
N ASP A 116 -5.06 6.93 10.36
CA ASP A 116 -5.34 8.37 10.41
C ASP A 116 -4.26 9.21 9.70
N TYR A 117 -2.99 8.81 9.80
CA TYR A 117 -1.84 9.60 9.34
C TYR A 117 -0.92 8.86 8.36
N SER A 118 -1.34 7.70 7.84
CA SER A 118 -0.53 6.92 6.91
C SER A 118 -1.19 6.68 5.54
N ILE A 119 -0.34 6.39 4.57
CA ILE A 119 -0.68 5.84 3.26
C ILE A 119 -0.30 4.37 3.23
N GLY A 120 -1.28 3.47 3.16
CA GLY A 120 -1.09 2.06 2.83
C GLY A 120 -0.75 1.83 1.36
N ILE A 121 0.29 1.03 1.11
CA ILE A 121 0.66 0.52 -0.22
C ILE A 121 0.77 -1.00 -0.12
N GLU A 122 -0.06 -1.69 -0.90
CA GLU A 122 -0.04 -3.15 -1.05
C GLU A 122 0.88 -3.54 -2.20
N LEU A 123 1.73 -4.54 -1.99
CA LEU A 123 2.40 -5.26 -3.06
C LEU A 123 1.72 -6.60 -3.27
N GLU A 124 1.35 -6.93 -4.52
CA GLU A 124 0.89 -8.27 -4.84
C GLU A 124 2.02 -9.29 -4.57
N GLY A 125 1.83 -10.14 -3.57
CA GLY A 125 2.89 -10.98 -3.04
C GLY A 125 2.48 -11.77 -1.80
N SER A 126 3.46 -12.37 -1.13
CA SER A 126 3.26 -13.11 0.11
C SER A 126 4.52 -13.11 0.98
N ASP A 127 4.37 -13.52 2.24
CA ASP A 127 5.47 -13.67 3.19
C ASP A 127 6.39 -14.87 2.86
N ASP A 128 6.06 -15.65 1.84
CA ASP A 128 6.74 -16.91 1.49
C ASP A 128 7.50 -16.83 0.16
N LEU A 129 7.33 -15.75 -0.60
CA LEU A 129 7.88 -15.62 -1.95
C LEU A 129 8.55 -14.26 -2.18
N PRO A 130 9.67 -14.20 -2.94
CA PRO A 130 10.27 -12.94 -3.36
C PRO A 130 9.27 -12.04 -4.11
N PHE A 131 9.39 -10.71 -3.94
CA PHE A 131 8.74 -9.71 -4.79
C PHE A 131 9.52 -9.52 -6.10
N GLU A 132 8.85 -9.09 -7.16
CA GLU A 132 9.51 -8.80 -8.44
C GLU A 132 10.37 -7.54 -8.35
N GLU A 133 11.49 -7.50 -9.08
CA GLU A 133 12.34 -6.30 -9.12
C GLU A 133 11.59 -5.07 -9.66
N ILE A 134 10.68 -5.26 -10.62
CA ILE A 134 9.82 -4.18 -11.12
C ILE A 134 8.93 -3.56 -10.03
N GLN A 135 8.49 -4.36 -9.05
CA GLN A 135 7.69 -3.84 -7.93
C GLN A 135 8.52 -2.89 -7.06
N TYR A 136 9.82 -3.18 -6.86
CA TYR A 136 10.71 -2.28 -6.12
C TYR A 136 10.97 -0.98 -6.87
N ASP A 137 11.21 -1.04 -8.18
CA ASP A 137 11.40 0.16 -9.01
C ASP A 137 10.16 1.06 -8.97
N VAL A 138 8.99 0.47 -9.16
CA VAL A 138 7.70 1.19 -9.15
C VAL A 138 7.40 1.73 -7.76
N LEU A 139 7.54 0.92 -6.70
CA LEU A 139 7.34 1.37 -5.32
C LEU A 139 8.25 2.56 -4.99
N THR A 140 9.51 2.52 -5.45
CA THR A 140 10.47 3.61 -5.25
C THR A 140 10.00 4.91 -5.91
N ASP A 141 9.56 4.85 -7.17
CA ASP A 141 9.08 6.03 -7.89
C ASP A 141 7.77 6.59 -7.30
N VAL A 142 6.85 5.70 -6.91
CA VAL A 142 5.60 6.07 -6.22
C VAL A 142 5.90 6.75 -4.88
N VAL A 143 6.76 6.17 -4.06
CA VAL A 143 7.13 6.73 -2.75
C VAL A 143 7.81 8.10 -2.90
N ARG A 144 8.61 8.31 -3.95
CA ARG A 144 9.18 9.64 -4.25
C ARG A 144 8.09 10.66 -4.57
N ALA A 145 7.14 10.32 -5.43
CA ALA A 145 6.02 11.21 -5.77
C ALA A 145 5.17 11.55 -4.53
N ILE A 146 4.88 10.55 -3.70
CA ILE A 146 4.16 10.73 -2.43
C ILE A 146 4.93 11.65 -1.50
N ARG A 147 6.23 11.45 -1.30
CA ARG A 147 7.06 12.32 -0.43
C ARG A 147 7.17 13.75 -0.94
N GLN A 148 7.09 13.96 -2.25
CA GLN A 148 7.08 15.30 -2.83
C GLN A 148 5.79 16.05 -2.48
N ALA A 149 4.63 15.37 -2.47
CA ALA A 149 3.35 15.97 -2.11
C ALA A 149 3.09 16.02 -0.60
N TYR A 150 3.66 15.08 0.16
CA TYR A 150 3.50 14.97 1.62
C TYR A 150 4.88 14.91 2.32
N PRO A 151 5.56 16.06 2.48
CA PRO A 151 6.94 16.10 2.98
C PRO A 151 7.13 15.59 4.41
N GLU A 152 6.09 15.65 5.25
CA GLU A 152 6.14 15.19 6.64
C GLU A 152 6.35 13.69 6.79
N ILE A 153 6.11 12.91 5.72
CA ILE A 153 6.48 11.49 5.67
C ILE A 153 7.97 11.29 5.96
N LYS A 154 8.85 12.21 5.52
CA LYS A 154 10.30 12.12 5.72
C LYS A 154 10.78 10.68 5.42
N ASN A 155 11.31 9.96 6.40
CA ASN A 155 11.77 8.57 6.24
C ASN A 155 10.87 7.56 6.99
N HIS A 156 9.67 7.96 7.40
CA HIS A 156 8.69 7.13 8.12
C HIS A 156 8.01 6.16 7.15
N ILE A 157 8.73 5.09 6.83
CA ILE A 157 8.25 3.96 6.04
C ILE A 157 8.51 2.69 6.84
N ALA A 158 7.44 1.96 7.14
CA ALA A 158 7.46 0.75 7.94
C ALA A 158 6.58 -0.34 7.30
N GLY A 159 6.78 -1.59 7.69
CA GLY A 159 5.89 -2.69 7.36
C GLY A 159 4.66 -2.70 8.25
N HIS A 160 3.63 -3.45 7.85
CA HIS A 160 2.47 -3.68 8.71
C HIS A 160 2.85 -4.42 10.00
N SER A 161 3.82 -5.34 9.91
CA SER A 161 4.39 -6.07 11.04
C SER A 161 5.08 -5.16 12.06
N ASP A 162 5.66 -4.04 11.62
CA ASP A 162 6.31 -3.07 12.51
C ASP A 162 5.28 -2.29 13.36
N ILE A 163 4.10 -2.00 12.80
CA ILE A 163 3.05 -1.21 13.47
C ILE A 163 2.01 -2.06 14.21
N ALA A 164 2.00 -3.37 13.95
CA ALA A 164 1.07 -4.32 14.54
C ALA A 164 1.76 -5.66 14.90
N PRO A 165 2.83 -5.63 15.71
CA PRO A 165 3.61 -6.82 16.05
C PRO A 165 2.75 -7.87 16.74
N GLY A 166 2.95 -9.14 16.38
CA GLY A 166 2.19 -10.29 16.90
C GLY A 166 0.80 -10.48 16.28
N ARG A 167 0.28 -9.50 15.52
CA ARG A 167 -0.99 -9.63 14.78
C ARG A 167 -0.78 -9.75 13.27
N LYS A 168 0.22 -9.04 12.72
CA LYS A 168 0.50 -9.00 11.29
C LYS A 168 1.96 -9.30 11.02
N THR A 169 2.23 -9.95 9.90
CA THR A 169 3.56 -10.41 9.46
C THR A 169 3.99 -9.75 8.16
N ASP A 170 3.05 -9.23 7.37
CA ASP A 170 3.31 -8.52 6.11
C ASP A 170 4.15 -7.24 6.33
N PRO A 171 5.05 -6.88 5.39
CA PRO A 171 5.28 -7.48 4.07
C PRO A 171 6.21 -8.71 4.07
N GLY A 172 6.52 -9.25 5.25
CA GLY A 172 7.23 -10.52 5.40
C GLY A 172 8.75 -10.45 5.16
N PRO A 173 9.45 -11.59 5.39
CA PRO A 173 10.91 -11.66 5.29
C PRO A 173 11.43 -11.50 3.85
N TYR A 174 10.59 -11.72 2.84
CA TYR A 174 10.98 -11.59 1.43
C TYR A 174 10.92 -10.16 0.90
N PHE A 175 10.36 -9.22 1.67
CA PHE A 175 10.49 -7.81 1.35
C PHE A 175 11.90 -7.31 1.73
N LYS A 176 12.72 -7.05 0.71
CA LYS A 176 14.13 -6.66 0.84
C LYS A 176 14.24 -5.18 1.21
N TRP A 177 14.02 -4.85 2.49
CA TRP A 177 14.09 -3.48 3.01
C TRP A 177 15.38 -2.74 2.64
N GLN A 178 16.54 -3.40 2.72
CA GLN A 178 17.82 -2.77 2.38
C GLN A 178 17.86 -2.38 0.90
N HIS A 179 17.42 -3.26 0.01
CA HIS A 179 17.39 -3.01 -1.43
C HIS A 179 16.45 -1.83 -1.76
N PHE A 180 15.23 -1.86 -1.23
CA PHE A 180 14.27 -0.77 -1.38
C PHE A 180 14.84 0.59 -0.89
N ARG A 181 15.45 0.62 0.29
CA ARG A 181 16.05 1.85 0.85
C ARG A 181 17.26 2.33 0.03
N GLN A 182 18.03 1.42 -0.56
CA GLN A 182 19.10 1.78 -1.49
C GLN A 182 18.53 2.44 -2.74
N LEU A 183 17.52 1.83 -3.38
CA LEU A 183 16.86 2.41 -4.54
C LEU A 183 16.30 3.80 -4.26
N LEU A 184 15.68 4.02 -3.09
CA LEU A 184 15.15 5.34 -2.70
C LEU A 184 16.21 6.44 -2.62
N THR A 185 17.42 6.12 -2.16
CA THR A 185 18.52 7.09 -1.99
C THR A 185 19.33 7.32 -3.25
N GLN A 186 19.28 6.39 -4.21
CA GLN A 186 19.93 6.55 -5.51
C GLN A 186 19.29 7.71 -6.29
N LYS A 187 20.13 8.55 -6.90
CA LYS A 187 19.66 9.48 -7.94
C LYS A 187 19.53 8.67 -9.23
N LYS A 188 18.36 8.67 -9.88
CA LYS A 188 18.28 8.18 -11.28
C LYS A 188 19.12 9.13 -12.11
N THR A 189 20.23 8.62 -12.62
CA THR A 189 21.10 9.28 -13.62
C THR A 189 20.34 9.49 -14.92
#